data_AF-A0A2M8CYV9-F1
#
_entry.id   AF-A0A2M8CYV9-F1
#
_cell.length_a   1.000
_cell.length_b   1.000
_cell.length_c   1.000
_cell.angle_alpha   90.00
_cell.angle_beta   90.00
_cell.angle_gamma   90.00
#
_symmetry.space_group_name_H-M   'P 1'
#
loop_
_entity.id
_entity.type
_entity.pdbx_description
1 polymer ?
#
loop_
_entity_poly.entity_id
_entity_poly.type
_entity_poly.pdbx_seq_one_letter_code
_entity_poly.pdbx_strand_id
1 'polypeptide(L)'
;MTEISPAAKEKADKAILITGSARSGTTIIGKIIHSLSDVEYAFEPPILFSLFSLIYEMPEYRWTLLYQTYLYESHLLNALAGRSINCNRHDDSSIYMVKSEEDIEDRLNKSRGKQEIEALATASTVAYKIPDILPRIPKLLEYYPQTRVVIVNRGYIEILNSLSKKEWFSNENANKNLIWPFTIYKDINIPFWVVKDDHETWYNMSALDRCAYYYLEIVKNIDRIPNRIDVRYEALLENPVAATEKLAKQLGLSFGSKTRDILATIKLRPQERDTNILDKVDETLRMQIIALSGKSKNIYA
;
A
#
# COMPACT_ATOMS: atom_id res chain seq x y z
N MET A 1 10.40 3.88 -30.84
CA MET A 1 9.61 3.69 -29.61
C MET A 1 10.62 3.60 -28.47
N THR A 2 10.46 4.36 -27.39
CA THR A 2 11.38 4.29 -26.25
C THR A 2 10.96 3.12 -25.37
N GLU A 3 11.88 2.19 -25.09
CA GLU A 3 11.65 0.99 -24.30
C GLU A 3 12.70 0.87 -23.20
N ILE A 4 12.39 0.08 -22.17
CA ILE A 4 13.32 -0.28 -21.08
C ILE A 4 13.70 -1.76 -21.19
N SER A 5 14.73 -2.18 -20.47
CA SER A 5 15.23 -3.55 -20.51
C SER A 5 14.14 -4.59 -20.19
N PRO A 6 14.21 -5.79 -20.81
CA PRO A 6 13.30 -6.89 -20.47
C PRO A 6 13.30 -7.25 -18.97
N ALA A 7 14.45 -7.11 -18.31
CA ALA A 7 14.57 -7.33 -16.86
C ALA A 7 13.70 -6.36 -16.05
N ALA A 8 13.62 -5.09 -16.44
CA ALA A 8 12.76 -4.12 -15.76
C ALA A 8 11.28 -4.48 -15.89
N LYS A 9 10.86 -4.90 -17.08
CA LYS A 9 9.50 -5.40 -17.32
C LYS A 9 9.20 -6.62 -16.46
N GLU A 10 10.09 -7.61 -16.43
CA GLU A 10 9.92 -8.81 -15.61
C GLU A 10 9.80 -8.50 -14.11
N LYS A 11 10.65 -7.61 -13.60
CA LYS A 11 10.61 -7.21 -12.18
C LYS A 11 9.35 -6.43 -11.84
N ALA A 12 8.90 -5.55 -12.73
CA ALA A 12 7.64 -4.84 -12.57
C ALA A 12 6.44 -5.81 -12.62
N ASP A 13 6.47 -6.81 -13.50
CA ASP A 13 5.40 -7.81 -13.62
C ASP A 13 5.30 -8.68 -12.36
N LYS A 14 6.43 -9.07 -11.77
CA LYS A 14 6.48 -9.91 -10.55
C LYS A 14 6.48 -9.10 -9.25
N ALA A 15 6.24 -7.78 -9.31
CA ALA A 15 6.28 -6.92 -8.13
C ALA A 15 5.26 -7.34 -7.06
N ILE A 16 5.54 -6.99 -5.80
CA ILE A 16 4.58 -7.11 -4.71
C ILE A 16 3.94 -5.75 -4.46
N LEU A 17 2.63 -5.67 -4.66
CA LEU A 17 1.85 -4.47 -4.37
C LEU A 17 1.10 -4.66 -3.05
N ILE A 18 1.37 -3.80 -2.07
CA ILE A 18 0.65 -3.80 -0.80
C ILE A 18 -0.37 -2.67 -0.83
N THR A 19 -1.63 -3.01 -0.62
CA THR A 19 -2.73 -2.05 -0.59
C THR A 19 -3.78 -2.43 0.45
N GLY A 20 -4.88 -1.69 0.46
CA GLY A 20 -5.97 -1.81 1.42
C GLY A 20 -6.45 -0.43 1.81
N SER A 21 -7.41 -0.39 2.74
CA SER A 21 -7.76 0.87 3.35
C SER A 21 -6.57 1.38 4.16
N ALA A 22 -6.15 2.63 3.96
CA ALA A 22 -5.38 3.33 4.96
C ALA A 22 -5.94 3.09 6.39
N ARG A 23 -5.02 2.98 7.36
CA ARG A 23 -5.31 2.59 8.76
C ARG A 23 -5.67 1.11 8.98
N SER A 24 -5.67 0.27 7.93
CA SER A 24 -5.84 -1.18 8.08
C SER A 24 -4.59 -1.92 8.55
N GLY A 25 -3.43 -1.26 8.63
CA GLY A 25 -2.16 -1.90 9.00
C GLY A 25 -1.22 -2.18 7.82
N THR A 26 -1.50 -1.63 6.64
CA THR A 26 -0.60 -1.71 5.46
C THR A 26 0.84 -1.32 5.77
N THR A 27 1.09 -0.36 6.67
CA THR A 27 2.45 0.00 7.11
C THR A 27 3.20 -1.13 7.83
N ILE A 28 2.56 -1.84 8.77
CA ILE A 28 3.25 -2.95 9.46
C ILE A 28 3.46 -4.12 8.50
N ILE A 29 2.51 -4.38 7.59
CA ILE A 29 2.67 -5.38 6.54
C ILE A 29 3.81 -5.02 5.59
N GLY A 30 3.96 -3.75 5.22
CA GLY A 30 5.11 -3.27 4.44
C GLY A 30 6.44 -3.51 5.14
N LYS A 31 6.54 -3.21 6.45
CA LYS A 31 7.75 -3.50 7.24
C LYS A 31 8.07 -5.01 7.27
N ILE A 32 7.05 -5.84 7.49
CA ILE A 32 7.20 -7.31 7.47
C ILE A 32 7.72 -7.77 6.12
N ILE A 33 7.07 -7.37 5.02
CA ILE A 33 7.46 -7.76 3.66
C ILE A 33 8.87 -7.29 3.33
N HIS A 34 9.25 -6.06 3.72
CA HIS A 34 10.61 -5.55 3.53
C HIS A 34 11.67 -6.36 4.28
N SER A 35 11.31 -6.91 5.44
CA SER A 35 12.22 -7.74 6.24
C SER A 35 12.40 -9.16 5.74
N LEU A 36 11.57 -9.61 4.79
CA LEU A 36 11.75 -10.91 4.14
C LEU A 36 13.04 -10.91 3.30
N SER A 37 13.58 -12.10 3.04
CA SER A 37 14.81 -12.26 2.26
C SER A 37 14.63 -11.65 0.87
N ASP A 38 15.65 -10.92 0.43
CA ASP A 38 15.77 -10.40 -0.94
C ASP A 38 14.63 -9.48 -1.40
N VAL A 39 13.89 -8.84 -0.49
CA VAL A 39 12.87 -7.85 -0.83
C VAL A 39 13.39 -6.43 -0.64
N GLU A 40 13.23 -5.58 -1.64
CA GLU A 40 13.40 -4.13 -1.53
C GLU A 40 12.04 -3.45 -1.64
N TYR A 41 11.72 -2.59 -0.68
CA TYR A 41 10.37 -2.06 -0.49
C TYR A 41 10.32 -0.53 -0.55
N ALA A 42 9.44 0.01 -1.41
CA ALA A 42 9.14 1.44 -1.48
C ALA A 42 7.93 1.79 -0.60
N PHE A 43 8.14 2.66 0.39
CA PHE A 43 7.08 3.20 1.24
C PHE A 43 6.37 4.38 0.55
N GLU A 44 5.10 4.20 0.17
CA GLU A 44 4.21 5.26 -0.37
C GLU A 44 4.89 6.19 -1.39
N PRO A 45 5.49 5.61 -2.46
CA PRO A 45 6.28 6.39 -3.40
C PRO A 45 5.43 7.46 -4.11
N PRO A 46 5.71 8.77 -3.91
CA PRO A 46 4.83 9.84 -4.39
C PRO A 46 4.56 9.80 -5.89
N ILE A 47 5.58 9.46 -6.68
CA ILE A 47 5.46 9.36 -8.13
C ILE A 47 4.45 8.29 -8.57
N LEU A 48 4.32 7.20 -7.82
CA LEU A 48 3.36 6.17 -8.18
C LEU A 48 1.92 6.64 -7.93
N PHE A 49 1.64 7.47 -6.92
CA PHE A 49 0.30 8.06 -6.78
C PHE A 49 -0.09 8.86 -8.04
N SER A 50 0.82 9.68 -8.57
CA SER A 50 0.61 10.42 -9.82
C SER A 50 0.49 9.50 -11.03
N LEU A 51 1.27 8.42 -11.11
CA LEU A 51 1.11 7.47 -12.22
C LEU A 51 -0.24 6.75 -12.13
N PHE A 52 -0.64 6.23 -10.97
CA PHE A 52 -1.90 5.52 -10.81
C PHE A 52 -3.12 6.40 -11.07
N SER A 53 -3.07 7.70 -10.75
CA SER A 53 -4.15 8.63 -11.13
C SER A 53 -4.30 8.74 -12.65
N LEU A 54 -3.20 8.64 -13.40
CA LEU A 54 -3.15 8.75 -14.86
C LEU A 54 -3.26 7.42 -15.61
N ILE A 55 -3.46 6.28 -14.94
CA ILE A 55 -3.41 4.94 -15.57
C ILE A 55 -4.46 4.73 -16.68
N TYR A 56 -5.58 5.45 -16.64
CA TYR A 56 -6.63 5.41 -17.67
C TYR A 56 -6.50 6.54 -18.71
N GLU A 57 -5.68 7.55 -18.44
CA GLU A 57 -5.56 8.77 -19.25
C GLU A 57 -4.31 8.75 -20.14
N MET A 58 -3.24 8.11 -19.64
CA MET A 58 -1.97 8.03 -20.34
C MET A 58 -1.94 6.83 -21.29
N PRO A 59 -1.38 6.97 -22.51
CA PRO A 59 -1.12 5.82 -23.38
C PRO A 59 -0.27 4.76 -22.66
N GLU A 60 -0.69 3.49 -22.77
CA GLU A 60 -0.08 2.36 -22.05
C GLU A 60 1.44 2.32 -22.17
N TYR A 61 2.00 2.49 -23.37
CA TYR A 61 3.46 2.44 -23.57
C TYR A 61 4.22 3.52 -22.78
N ARG A 62 3.62 4.69 -22.56
CA ARG A 62 4.22 5.76 -21.75
C ARG A 62 4.10 5.45 -20.26
N TRP A 63 2.93 4.97 -19.85
CA TRP A 63 2.67 4.63 -18.46
C TRP A 63 3.59 3.49 -17.99
N THR A 64 3.65 2.42 -18.79
CA THR A 64 4.48 1.25 -18.51
C THR A 64 5.97 1.58 -18.52
N LEU A 65 6.44 2.42 -19.45
CA LEU A 65 7.82 2.92 -19.44
C LEU A 65 8.17 3.64 -18.12
N LEU A 66 7.32 4.57 -17.67
CA LEU A 66 7.55 5.32 -16.43
C LEU A 66 7.49 4.42 -15.20
N TYR A 67 6.49 3.52 -15.13
CA TYR A 67 6.33 2.59 -14.02
C TYR A 67 7.51 1.60 -13.90
N GLN A 68 7.96 1.02 -15.02
CA GLN A 68 9.11 0.11 -15.05
C GLN A 68 10.42 0.83 -14.71
N THR A 69 10.63 2.04 -15.26
CA THR A 69 11.80 2.87 -14.94
C THR A 69 11.84 3.22 -13.45
N TYR A 70 10.69 3.54 -12.86
CA TYR A 70 10.63 3.84 -11.44
C TYR A 70 10.96 2.61 -10.59
N LEU A 71 10.24 1.50 -10.78
CA LEU A 71 10.40 0.32 -9.92
C LEU A 71 11.78 -0.31 -10.05
N TYR A 72 12.31 -0.42 -11.28
CA TYR A 72 13.57 -1.09 -11.53
C TYR A 72 14.77 -0.17 -11.30
N GLU A 73 14.94 0.86 -12.12
CA GLU A 73 16.13 1.73 -12.06
C GLU A 73 16.10 2.63 -10.83
N SER A 74 14.99 3.34 -10.60
CA SER A 74 14.96 4.40 -9.58
C SER A 74 14.88 3.83 -8.16
N HIS A 75 14.16 2.72 -7.97
CA HIS A 75 13.99 2.10 -6.66
C HIS A 75 14.89 0.87 -6.48
N LEU A 76 14.65 -0.25 -7.17
CA LEU A 76 15.32 -1.52 -6.89
C LEU A 76 16.85 -1.43 -7.00
N LEU A 77 17.38 -0.99 -8.15
CA LEU A 77 18.82 -0.91 -8.35
C LEU A 77 19.48 0.08 -7.37
N ASN A 78 18.85 1.23 -7.13
CA ASN A 78 19.39 2.21 -6.19
C ASN A 78 19.32 1.76 -4.73
N ALA A 79 18.30 0.99 -4.33
CA ALA A 79 18.20 0.44 -2.98
C ALA A 79 19.28 -0.63 -2.73
N LEU A 80 19.50 -1.53 -3.70
CA LEU A 80 20.57 -2.54 -3.66
C LEU A 80 21.98 -1.92 -3.69
N ALA A 81 22.12 -0.76 -4.32
CA ALA A 81 23.36 0.01 -4.36
C ALA A 81 23.55 0.94 -3.15
N GLY A 82 22.61 0.99 -2.20
CA GLY A 82 22.65 1.90 -1.05
C GLY A 82 22.40 3.38 -1.37
N ARG A 83 22.01 3.73 -2.60
CA ARG A 83 21.78 5.12 -3.06
C ARG A 83 20.40 5.68 -2.68
N SER A 84 19.42 4.81 -2.52
CA SER A 84 18.01 5.18 -2.24
C SER A 84 17.45 4.41 -1.05
N ILE A 85 18.22 4.39 0.04
CA ILE A 85 17.80 3.81 1.33
C ILE A 85 17.62 4.93 2.36
N ASN A 86 16.58 4.84 3.19
CA ASN A 86 16.36 5.80 4.27
C ASN A 86 17.15 5.38 5.52
N CYS A 87 18.20 6.13 5.85
CA CYS A 87 19.04 5.86 7.03
C CYS A 87 18.58 6.61 8.30
N ASN A 88 17.48 7.37 8.27
CA ASN A 88 16.96 8.04 9.46
C ASN A 88 16.33 7.02 10.41
N ARG A 89 17.01 6.68 11.52
CA ARG A 89 16.56 5.65 12.48
C ARG A 89 15.25 5.96 13.21
N HIS A 90 14.78 7.22 13.16
CA HIS A 90 13.52 7.64 13.77
C HIS A 90 12.34 7.55 12.80
N ASP A 91 12.59 7.29 11.53
CA ASP A 91 11.56 7.16 10.50
C ASP A 91 11.01 5.73 10.45
N ASP A 92 9.71 5.59 10.26
CA ASP A 92 9.05 4.30 10.06
C ASP A 92 9.56 3.58 8.80
N SER A 93 10.04 4.33 7.80
CA SER A 93 10.59 3.79 6.56
C SER A 93 12.10 3.50 6.61
N SER A 94 12.73 3.66 7.78
CA SER A 94 14.16 3.42 7.95
C SER A 94 14.58 2.00 7.60
N ILE A 95 15.66 1.86 6.83
CA ILE A 95 16.22 0.54 6.49
C ILE A 95 16.77 -0.21 7.72
N TYR A 96 17.20 0.52 8.76
CA TYR A 96 17.63 -0.09 10.03
C TYR A 96 16.52 -0.81 10.78
N MET A 97 15.25 -0.53 10.44
CA MET A 97 14.10 -1.21 11.05
C MET A 97 13.80 -2.55 10.40
N VAL A 98 14.39 -2.85 9.23
CA VAL A 98 13.99 -3.99 8.38
C VAL A 98 15.15 -4.80 7.81
N LYS A 99 16.38 -4.30 7.83
CA LYS A 99 17.60 -5.00 7.41
C LYS A 99 18.65 -5.02 8.53
N SER A 100 19.60 -5.96 8.48
CA SER A 100 20.71 -6.03 9.44
C SER A 100 21.70 -4.88 9.19
N GLU A 101 22.44 -4.49 10.24
CA GLU A 101 23.48 -3.46 10.10
C GLU A 101 24.57 -3.91 9.12
N GLU A 102 24.93 -5.20 9.12
CA GLU A 102 25.86 -5.79 8.15
C GLU A 102 25.42 -5.61 6.69
N ASP A 103 24.14 -5.86 6.36
CA ASP A 103 23.60 -5.65 5.00
C ASP A 103 23.64 -4.17 4.61
N ILE A 104 23.33 -3.29 5.55
CA ILE A 104 23.34 -1.84 5.31
C ILE A 104 24.77 -1.34 5.10
N GLU A 105 25.71 -1.75 5.94
CA GLU A 105 27.13 -1.39 5.83
C GLU A 105 27.76 -1.95 4.55
N ASP A 106 27.42 -3.17 4.16
CA ASP A 106 27.87 -3.77 2.90
C ASP A 106 27.47 -2.91 1.68
N ARG A 107 26.23 -2.39 1.67
CA ARG A 107 25.74 -1.49 0.61
C ARG A 107 26.41 -0.12 0.65
N LEU A 108 26.60 0.45 1.83
CA LEU A 108 27.13 1.82 1.99
C LEU A 108 28.65 1.91 1.79
N ASN A 109 29.39 0.84 2.08
CA ASN A 109 30.85 0.82 1.99
C ASN A 109 31.39 0.29 0.66
N LYS A 110 30.52 -0.22 -0.24
CA LYS A 110 30.91 -0.76 -1.56
C LYS A 110 30.34 0.08 -2.69
N SER A 111 31.22 0.57 -3.57
CA SER A 111 30.79 1.16 -4.84
C SER A 111 30.58 0.08 -5.90
N ARG A 112 29.33 -0.38 -6.06
CA ARG A 112 28.96 -1.39 -7.06
C ARG A 112 28.72 -0.79 -8.44
N GLY A 113 29.24 -1.45 -9.47
CA GLY A 113 28.93 -1.15 -10.87
C GLY A 113 27.52 -1.59 -11.26
N LYS A 114 26.97 -1.05 -12.36
CA LYS A 114 25.60 -1.38 -12.81
C LYS A 114 25.40 -2.89 -13.01
N GLN A 115 26.35 -3.57 -13.67
CA GLN A 115 26.28 -5.01 -13.93
C GLN A 115 26.21 -5.85 -12.65
N GLU A 116 26.96 -5.48 -11.62
CA GLU A 116 26.94 -6.17 -10.32
C GLU A 116 25.58 -5.99 -9.62
N ILE A 117 25.04 -4.77 -9.64
CA ILE A 117 23.73 -4.48 -9.04
C ILE A 117 22.62 -5.21 -9.80
N GLU A 118 22.68 -5.24 -11.14
CA GLU A 118 21.73 -6.00 -11.96
C GLU A 118 21.80 -7.50 -11.66
N ALA A 119 22.98 -8.05 -11.38
CA ALA A 119 23.14 -9.43 -10.93
C ALA A 119 22.43 -9.67 -9.58
N LEU A 120 22.60 -8.77 -8.59
CA LEU A 120 21.86 -8.84 -7.32
C LEU A 120 20.35 -8.70 -7.53
N ALA A 121 19.94 -7.82 -8.45
CA ALA A 121 18.54 -7.59 -8.76
C ALA A 121 17.86 -8.85 -9.30
N THR A 122 18.59 -9.77 -9.96
CA THR A 122 18.01 -11.05 -10.44
C THR A 122 17.40 -11.88 -9.31
N ALA A 123 18.07 -11.95 -8.16
CA ALA A 123 17.59 -12.65 -6.96
C ALA A 123 16.59 -11.83 -6.13
N SER A 124 16.56 -10.51 -6.35
CA SER A 124 15.74 -9.59 -5.54
C SER A 124 14.32 -9.42 -6.05
N THR A 125 13.39 -9.15 -5.14
CA THR A 125 12.00 -8.80 -5.40
C THR A 125 11.75 -7.34 -5.07
N VAL A 126 11.11 -6.61 -5.98
CA VAL A 126 10.59 -5.28 -5.68
C VAL A 126 9.20 -5.36 -5.05
N ALA A 127 9.01 -4.62 -3.97
CA ALA A 127 7.74 -4.42 -3.30
C ALA A 127 7.44 -2.92 -3.16
N TYR A 128 6.18 -2.55 -3.12
CA TYR A 128 5.79 -1.18 -2.82
C TYR A 128 4.40 -1.14 -2.20
N LYS A 129 4.14 -0.12 -1.39
CA LYS A 129 2.84 0.10 -0.75
C LYS A 129 2.23 1.38 -1.25
N ILE A 130 0.98 1.30 -1.71
CA ILE A 130 0.15 2.46 -1.99
C ILE A 130 -1.23 2.16 -1.41
N PRO A 131 -1.63 2.84 -0.33
CA PRO A 131 -3.01 2.76 0.12
C PRO A 131 -3.92 3.38 -0.95
N ASP A 132 -5.20 3.00 -0.94
CA ASP A 132 -6.26 3.76 -1.63
C ASP A 132 -6.32 3.64 -3.16
N ILE A 133 -5.51 2.77 -3.77
CA ILE A 133 -5.48 2.56 -5.23
C ILE A 133 -6.28 1.35 -5.71
N LEU A 134 -7.03 0.66 -4.84
CA LEU A 134 -7.83 -0.53 -5.20
C LEU A 134 -8.65 -0.37 -6.49
N PRO A 135 -9.33 0.78 -6.76
CA PRO A 135 -10.06 0.97 -8.00
C PRO A 135 -9.20 0.89 -9.28
N ARG A 136 -7.89 1.12 -9.17
CA ARG A 136 -6.93 1.16 -10.29
C ARG A 136 -6.18 -0.15 -10.50
N ILE A 137 -6.22 -1.07 -9.54
CA ILE A 137 -5.50 -2.35 -9.60
C ILE A 137 -5.93 -3.24 -10.76
N PRO A 138 -7.23 -3.36 -11.12
CA PRO A 138 -7.61 -4.16 -12.29
C PRO A 138 -6.86 -3.74 -13.56
N LYS A 139 -6.70 -2.43 -13.78
CA LYS A 139 -5.96 -1.91 -14.93
C LYS A 139 -4.46 -2.18 -14.86
N LEU A 140 -3.88 -2.13 -13.66
CA LEU A 140 -2.49 -2.55 -13.46
C LEU A 140 -2.29 -4.01 -13.86
N LEU A 141 -3.22 -4.89 -13.46
CA LEU A 141 -3.13 -6.32 -13.75
C LEU A 141 -3.35 -6.66 -15.23
N GLU A 142 -3.99 -5.78 -16.01
CA GLU A 142 -3.99 -5.89 -17.48
C GLU A 142 -2.57 -5.72 -18.05
N TYR A 143 -1.77 -4.81 -17.46
CA TYR A 143 -0.39 -4.56 -17.89
C TYR A 143 0.61 -5.55 -17.30
N TYR A 144 0.36 -6.02 -16.07
CA TYR A 144 1.25 -6.83 -15.26
C TYR A 144 0.49 -7.96 -14.54
N PRO A 145 0.06 -8.99 -15.27
CA PRO A 145 -0.81 -10.04 -14.73
C PRO A 145 -0.14 -10.90 -13.65
N GLN A 146 1.19 -10.86 -13.50
CA GLN A 146 1.90 -11.62 -12.47
C GLN A 146 2.12 -10.83 -11.17
N THR A 147 1.60 -9.60 -11.09
CA THR A 147 1.78 -8.76 -9.89
C THR A 147 1.07 -9.40 -8.71
N ARG A 148 1.81 -9.58 -7.62
CA ARG A 148 1.30 -10.18 -6.38
C ARG A 148 0.68 -9.09 -5.53
N VAL A 149 -0.65 -9.05 -5.48
CA VAL A 149 -1.40 -8.03 -4.74
C VAL A 149 -1.71 -8.52 -3.33
N VAL A 150 -1.16 -7.85 -2.32
CA VAL A 150 -1.44 -8.08 -0.90
C VAL A 150 -2.46 -7.04 -0.43
N ILE A 151 -3.65 -7.48 -0.03
CA ILE A 151 -4.71 -6.60 0.49
C ILE A 151 -4.80 -6.77 2.01
N VAL A 152 -4.61 -5.67 2.73
CA VAL A 152 -4.70 -5.65 4.19
C VAL A 152 -6.08 -5.20 4.62
N ASN A 153 -6.80 -6.10 5.28
CA ASN A 153 -8.17 -5.91 5.73
C ASN A 153 -8.22 -5.68 7.24
N ARG A 154 -9.17 -4.83 7.65
CA ARG A 154 -9.46 -4.51 9.06
C ARG A 154 -10.94 -4.14 9.16
N GLY A 155 -11.56 -4.36 10.31
CA GLY A 155 -12.96 -4.01 10.52
C GLY A 155 -13.27 -2.52 10.27
N TYR A 156 -14.48 -2.25 9.78
CA TYR A 156 -14.92 -0.89 9.43
C TYR A 156 -14.99 0.03 10.65
N ILE A 157 -15.42 -0.48 11.81
CA ILE A 157 -15.49 0.30 13.05
C ILE A 157 -14.10 0.83 13.39
N GLU A 158 -13.08 -0.01 13.26
CA GLU A 158 -11.70 0.31 13.57
C GLU A 158 -11.13 1.35 12.61
N ILE A 159 -11.43 1.20 11.31
CA ILE A 159 -10.99 2.12 10.25
C ILE A 159 -11.66 3.48 10.44
N LEU A 160 -12.98 3.55 10.57
CA LEU A 160 -13.73 4.80 10.73
C LEU A 160 -13.30 5.57 11.98
N ASN A 161 -13.14 4.87 13.11
CA ASN A 161 -12.62 5.49 14.33
C ASN A 161 -11.21 6.04 14.11
N SER A 162 -10.33 5.29 13.43
CA SER A 162 -8.96 5.73 13.21
C SER A 162 -8.86 6.92 12.25
N LEU A 163 -9.66 6.95 11.19
CA LEU A 163 -9.68 8.04 10.21
C LEU A 163 -10.26 9.31 10.84
N SER A 164 -11.39 9.18 11.53
CA SER A 164 -12.08 10.30 12.19
C SER A 164 -11.20 10.94 13.27
N LYS A 165 -10.56 10.13 14.12
CA LYS A 165 -9.62 10.62 15.15
C LYS A 165 -8.40 11.34 14.57
N LYS A 166 -8.03 11.02 13.33
CA LYS A 166 -6.93 11.68 12.61
C LYS A 166 -7.41 12.81 11.72
N GLU A 167 -8.72 13.05 11.67
CA GLU A 167 -9.36 14.13 10.93
C GLU A 167 -8.93 14.19 9.47
N TRP A 168 -8.63 13.04 8.85
CA TRP A 168 -8.02 12.98 7.51
C TRP A 168 -8.87 13.65 6.42
N PHE A 169 -10.20 13.57 6.54
CA PHE A 169 -11.13 14.14 5.58
C PHE A 169 -11.90 15.36 6.14
N SER A 170 -11.41 15.96 7.22
CA SER A 170 -11.91 17.26 7.67
C SER A 170 -11.58 18.34 6.64
N ASN A 171 -12.40 19.39 6.54
CA ASN A 171 -12.11 20.52 5.64
C ASN A 171 -10.78 21.21 6.00
N GLU A 172 -10.42 21.24 7.29
CA GLU A 172 -9.18 21.85 7.75
C GLU A 172 -7.94 21.05 7.30
N ASN A 173 -7.98 19.71 7.39
CA ASN A 173 -6.85 18.87 6.98
C ASN A 173 -6.82 18.54 5.49
N ALA A 174 -7.97 18.52 4.81
CA ALA A 174 -8.04 18.37 3.35
C ALA A 174 -7.19 19.42 2.62
N ASN A 175 -6.92 20.56 3.28
CA ASN A 175 -6.09 21.63 2.76
C ASN A 175 -4.64 21.64 3.30
N LYS A 176 -4.30 20.81 4.30
CA LYS A 176 -2.99 20.83 5.00
C LYS A 176 -2.16 19.55 4.86
N ASN A 177 -2.79 18.37 4.89
CA ASN A 177 -2.13 17.06 4.84
C ASN A 177 -2.60 16.28 3.61
N LEU A 178 -2.35 16.87 2.45
CA LEU A 178 -2.88 16.49 1.14
C LEU A 178 -2.54 15.05 0.73
N ILE A 179 -3.58 14.30 0.36
CA ILE A 179 -3.43 13.09 -0.46
C ILE A 179 -3.18 13.58 -1.89
N TRP A 180 -1.91 13.58 -2.31
CA TRP A 180 -1.55 13.88 -3.68
C TRP A 180 -1.68 12.63 -4.56
N PRO A 181 -2.12 12.77 -5.82
CA PRO A 181 -2.70 13.97 -6.43
C PRO A 181 -4.15 14.22 -6.01
N PHE A 182 -4.64 15.43 -6.23
CA PHE A 182 -6.03 15.83 -5.97
C PHE A 182 -6.56 16.74 -7.07
N THR A 183 -7.88 16.88 -7.11
CA THR A 183 -8.58 17.88 -7.91
C THR A 183 -9.11 18.98 -7.00
N ILE A 184 -8.97 20.25 -7.39
CA ILE A 184 -9.60 21.36 -6.68
C ILE A 184 -11.05 21.47 -7.16
N TYR A 185 -12.00 21.42 -6.23
CA TYR A 185 -13.42 21.63 -6.51
C TYR A 185 -13.99 22.63 -5.52
N LYS A 186 -14.48 23.76 -6.03
CA LYS A 186 -14.81 24.96 -5.22
C LYS A 186 -13.58 25.34 -4.36
N ASP A 187 -13.67 25.21 -3.05
CA ASP A 187 -12.65 25.59 -2.06
C ASP A 187 -12.02 24.40 -1.31
N ILE A 188 -12.24 23.15 -1.77
CA ILE A 188 -11.64 21.96 -1.17
C ILE A 188 -10.82 21.15 -2.17
N ASN A 189 -9.85 20.41 -1.64
CA ASN A 189 -9.12 19.39 -2.39
C ASN A 189 -9.83 18.04 -2.31
N ILE A 190 -10.17 17.49 -3.46
CA ILE A 190 -10.80 16.18 -3.61
C ILE A 190 -9.75 15.15 -4.04
N PRO A 191 -9.52 14.06 -3.28
CA PRO A 191 -8.54 13.03 -3.63
C PRO A 191 -8.78 12.44 -5.02
N PHE A 192 -7.71 12.09 -5.74
CA PHE A 192 -7.79 11.58 -7.13
C PHE A 192 -8.63 10.31 -7.35
N TRP A 193 -8.89 9.56 -6.27
CA TRP A 193 -9.68 8.33 -6.32
C TRP A 193 -11.19 8.58 -6.19
N VAL A 194 -11.61 9.79 -5.79
CA VAL A 194 -13.03 10.18 -5.85
C VAL A 194 -13.41 10.41 -7.31
N VAL A 195 -14.50 9.79 -7.76
CA VAL A 195 -14.95 9.96 -9.14
C VAL A 195 -15.54 11.35 -9.36
N LYS A 196 -15.35 11.89 -10.57
CA LYS A 196 -15.75 13.26 -10.91
C LYS A 196 -17.23 13.55 -10.63
N ASP A 197 -18.09 12.58 -10.90
CA ASP A 197 -19.55 12.70 -10.71
C ASP A 197 -19.94 12.83 -9.23
N ASP A 198 -19.07 12.37 -8.31
CA ASP A 198 -19.30 12.45 -6.87
C ASP A 198 -18.68 13.71 -6.24
N HIS A 199 -18.08 14.61 -7.00
CA HIS A 199 -17.41 15.80 -6.44
C HIS A 199 -18.35 16.70 -5.62
N GLU A 200 -19.57 16.96 -6.12
CA GLU A 200 -20.56 17.77 -5.39
C GLU A 200 -21.06 17.02 -4.14
N THR A 201 -21.28 15.71 -4.25
CA THR A 201 -21.67 14.88 -3.09
C THR A 201 -20.58 14.91 -2.02
N TRP A 202 -19.32 14.66 -2.41
CA TRP A 202 -18.15 14.70 -1.54
C TRP A 202 -17.97 16.06 -0.87
N TYR A 203 -18.20 17.15 -1.61
CA TYR A 203 -18.17 18.51 -1.07
C TYR A 203 -19.13 18.68 0.09
N ASN A 204 -20.36 18.20 -0.07
CA ASN A 204 -21.44 18.34 0.91
C ASN A 204 -21.42 17.29 2.05
N MET A 205 -20.56 16.27 1.97
CA MET A 205 -20.41 15.25 3.03
C MET A 205 -19.75 15.81 4.30
N SER A 206 -20.18 15.31 5.46
CA SER A 206 -19.44 15.50 6.70
C SER A 206 -18.07 14.78 6.64
N ALA A 207 -17.14 15.14 7.52
CA ALA A 207 -15.83 14.47 7.59
C ALA A 207 -15.97 12.95 7.85
N LEU A 208 -16.95 12.55 8.64
CA LEU A 208 -17.23 11.15 8.94
C LEU A 208 -17.85 10.43 7.72
N ASP A 209 -18.75 11.09 7.00
CA ASP A 209 -19.33 10.53 5.77
C ASP A 209 -18.26 10.36 4.68
N ARG A 210 -17.30 11.28 4.58
CA ARG A 210 -16.14 11.08 3.70
C ARG A 210 -15.28 9.89 4.11
N CYS A 211 -15.10 9.63 5.41
CA CYS A 211 -14.44 8.41 5.89
C CYS A 211 -15.21 7.15 5.47
N ALA A 212 -16.54 7.19 5.55
CA ALA A 212 -17.42 6.10 5.15
C ALA A 212 -17.41 5.85 3.64
N TYR A 213 -17.57 6.92 2.84
CA TYR A 213 -17.45 6.87 1.38
C TYR A 213 -16.10 6.28 0.97
N TYR A 214 -15.02 6.79 1.53
CA TYR A 214 -13.68 6.26 1.30
C TYR A 214 -13.58 4.75 1.59
N TYR A 215 -14.03 4.29 2.76
CA TYR A 215 -14.03 2.85 3.09
C TYR A 215 -14.83 2.02 2.09
N LEU A 216 -15.99 2.51 1.64
CA LEU A 216 -16.81 1.86 0.63
C LEU A 216 -16.11 1.75 -0.71
N GLU A 217 -15.45 2.82 -1.17
CA GLU A 217 -14.67 2.84 -2.40
C GLU A 217 -13.56 1.78 -2.40
N ILE A 218 -12.92 1.59 -1.25
CA ILE A 218 -11.92 0.54 -1.06
C ILE A 218 -12.56 -0.84 -1.16
N VAL A 219 -13.55 -1.13 -0.30
CA VAL A 219 -14.10 -2.49 -0.16
C VAL A 219 -14.81 -2.96 -1.42
N LYS A 220 -15.54 -2.09 -2.12
CA LYS A 220 -16.27 -2.47 -3.34
C LYS A 220 -15.36 -2.94 -4.48
N ASN A 221 -14.08 -2.59 -4.45
CA ASN A 221 -13.12 -2.94 -5.50
C ASN A 221 -12.27 -4.17 -5.16
N ILE A 222 -12.31 -4.69 -3.94
CA ILE A 222 -11.51 -5.85 -3.51
C ILE A 222 -11.81 -7.08 -4.37
N ASP A 223 -13.08 -7.38 -4.60
CA ASP A 223 -13.51 -8.58 -5.33
C ASP A 223 -13.17 -8.54 -6.83
N ARG A 224 -12.79 -7.37 -7.36
CA ARG A 224 -12.35 -7.20 -8.75
C ARG A 224 -10.88 -7.59 -8.96
N ILE A 225 -10.17 -7.93 -7.90
CA ILE A 225 -8.74 -8.24 -7.93
C ILE A 225 -8.55 -9.76 -7.86
N PRO A 226 -8.22 -10.41 -8.99
CA PRO A 226 -8.00 -11.85 -9.03
C PRO A 226 -6.71 -12.22 -8.30
N ASN A 227 -6.65 -13.46 -7.77
CA ASN A 227 -5.45 -14.07 -7.19
C ASN A 227 -4.75 -13.22 -6.11
N ARG A 228 -5.49 -12.34 -5.42
CA ARG A 228 -4.99 -11.53 -4.32
C ARG A 228 -4.62 -12.38 -3.11
N ILE A 229 -3.76 -11.81 -2.26
CA ILE A 229 -3.41 -12.35 -0.95
C ILE A 229 -4.06 -11.46 0.11
N ASP A 230 -5.10 -11.97 0.77
CA ASP A 230 -5.77 -11.26 1.86
C ASP A 230 -5.04 -11.46 3.19
N VAL A 231 -4.73 -10.35 3.86
CA VAL A 231 -4.14 -10.33 5.20
C VAL A 231 -5.10 -9.63 6.16
N ARG A 232 -5.65 -10.37 7.13
CA ARG A 232 -6.45 -9.77 8.20
C ARG A 232 -5.54 -9.19 9.27
N TYR A 233 -5.72 -7.92 9.57
CA TYR A 233 -4.95 -7.23 10.60
C TYR A 233 -5.12 -7.88 11.97
N GLU A 234 -6.33 -8.34 12.29
CA GLU A 234 -6.66 -9.00 13.56
C GLU A 234 -5.88 -10.31 13.70
N ALA A 235 -5.80 -11.12 12.63
CA ALA A 235 -5.03 -12.36 12.63
C ALA A 235 -3.52 -12.11 12.82
N LEU A 236 -3.01 -11.01 12.26
CA LEU A 236 -1.63 -10.58 12.49
C LEU A 236 -1.39 -10.21 13.96
N LEU A 237 -2.35 -9.57 14.63
CA LEU A 237 -2.23 -9.22 16.05
C LEU A 237 -2.36 -10.44 16.97
N GLU A 238 -3.21 -11.40 16.61
CA GLU A 238 -3.44 -12.63 17.39
C GLU A 238 -2.23 -13.58 17.34
N ASN A 239 -1.68 -13.83 16.15
CA ASN A 239 -0.50 -14.68 15.97
C ASN A 239 0.41 -14.14 14.86
N PRO A 240 1.29 -13.16 15.17
CA PRO A 240 2.14 -12.52 14.18
C PRO A 240 3.01 -13.48 13.38
N VAL A 241 3.54 -14.53 14.02
CA VAL A 241 4.43 -15.51 13.39
C VAL A 241 3.66 -16.35 12.37
N ALA A 242 2.56 -16.99 12.79
CA ALA A 242 1.78 -17.84 11.89
C ALA A 242 1.19 -17.04 10.71
N ALA A 243 0.68 -15.83 10.96
CA ALA A 243 0.17 -14.95 9.91
C ALA A 243 1.26 -14.58 8.89
N THR A 244 2.47 -14.31 9.37
CA THR A 244 3.61 -13.93 8.52
C THR A 244 4.19 -15.12 7.76
N GLU A 245 4.28 -16.31 8.37
CA GLU A 245 4.69 -17.53 7.68
C GLU A 245 3.72 -17.89 6.54
N LYS A 246 2.40 -17.74 6.78
CA LYS A 246 1.39 -17.91 5.74
C LYS A 246 1.59 -16.91 4.59
N LEU A 247 1.77 -15.63 4.90
CA LEU A 247 2.01 -14.58 3.90
C LEU A 247 3.29 -14.85 3.10
N ALA A 248 4.40 -15.16 3.77
CA ALA A 248 5.69 -15.46 3.13
C ALA A 248 5.57 -16.66 2.19
N LYS A 249 4.89 -17.74 2.64
CA LYS A 249 4.61 -18.91 1.80
C LYS A 249 3.79 -18.57 0.55
N GLN A 250 2.74 -17.77 0.68
CA GLN A 250 1.92 -17.34 -0.46
C GLN A 250 2.69 -16.45 -1.45
N LEU A 251 3.65 -15.67 -0.95
CA LEU A 251 4.54 -14.85 -1.76
C LEU A 251 5.72 -15.64 -2.35
N GLY A 252 5.98 -16.86 -1.90
CA GLY A 252 7.17 -17.63 -2.29
C GLY A 252 8.46 -17.04 -1.71
N LEU A 253 8.41 -16.47 -0.51
CA LEU A 253 9.52 -15.82 0.16
C LEU A 253 9.87 -16.52 1.48
N SER A 254 11.07 -16.26 1.99
CA SER A 254 11.56 -16.72 3.29
C SER A 254 11.76 -15.56 4.26
N PHE A 255 11.86 -15.87 5.55
CA PHE A 255 12.18 -14.87 6.57
C PHE A 255 13.61 -14.38 6.37
N GLY A 256 13.80 -13.07 6.48
CA GLY A 256 15.13 -12.46 6.52
C GLY A 256 15.64 -12.29 7.95
N SER A 257 16.80 -11.65 8.09
CA SER A 257 17.52 -11.51 9.37
C SER A 257 16.74 -10.72 10.43
N LYS A 258 15.88 -9.79 10.01
CA LYS A 258 15.09 -8.92 10.92
C LYS A 258 13.62 -9.32 11.07
N THR A 259 13.14 -10.33 10.34
CA THR A 259 11.71 -10.65 10.36
C THR A 259 11.23 -10.98 11.78
N ARG A 260 11.93 -11.86 12.51
CA ARG A 260 11.51 -12.25 13.87
C ARG A 260 11.55 -11.07 14.86
N ASP A 261 12.54 -10.19 14.75
CA ASP A 261 12.64 -8.98 15.57
C ASP A 261 11.40 -8.10 15.40
N ILE A 262 10.99 -7.85 14.15
CA ILE A 262 9.79 -7.04 13.85
C ILE A 262 8.54 -7.71 14.42
N LEU A 263 8.39 -9.02 14.25
CA LEU A 263 7.23 -9.76 14.75
C LEU A 263 7.10 -9.67 16.27
N ALA A 264 8.22 -9.66 17.01
CA ALA A 264 8.21 -9.49 18.47
C ALA A 264 7.73 -8.10 18.93
N THR A 265 7.73 -7.09 18.04
CA THR A 265 7.21 -5.74 18.34
C THR A 265 5.70 -5.63 18.17
N ILE A 266 5.06 -6.58 17.48
CA ILE A 266 3.63 -6.54 17.18
C ILE A 266 2.86 -6.93 18.43
N LYS A 267 2.10 -5.97 18.96
CA LYS A 267 1.30 -6.15 20.18
C LYS A 267 -0.06 -5.53 20.01
N LEU A 268 -1.09 -6.18 20.53
CA LEU A 268 -2.41 -5.59 20.67
C LEU A 268 -2.30 -4.36 21.57
N ARG A 269 -2.68 -3.19 21.05
CA ARG A 269 -2.79 -1.97 21.85
C ARG A 269 -4.28 -1.72 22.13
N PRO A 270 -4.70 -1.65 23.40
CA PRO A 270 -6.06 -1.23 23.71
C PRO A 270 -6.28 0.18 23.15
N GLN A 271 -7.41 0.36 22.48
CA GLN A 271 -7.84 1.64 21.95
C GLN A 271 -9.30 1.84 22.34
N GLU A 272 -9.60 2.99 22.91
CA GLU A 272 -10.98 3.43 23.09
C GLU A 272 -11.63 3.60 21.71
N ARG A 273 -12.80 3.00 21.54
CA ARG A 273 -13.52 2.93 20.27
C ARG A 273 -14.95 3.37 20.50
N ASP A 274 -15.45 4.22 19.62
CA ASP A 274 -16.87 4.44 19.50
C ASP A 274 -17.47 3.27 18.70
N THR A 275 -18.10 2.33 19.40
CA THR A 275 -18.77 1.17 18.79
C THR A 275 -20.02 1.57 18.00
N ASN A 276 -20.55 2.76 18.28
CA ASN A 276 -21.76 3.30 17.66
C ASN A 276 -21.41 4.38 16.61
N ILE A 277 -20.15 4.44 16.17
CA ILE A 277 -19.70 5.43 15.17
C ILE A 277 -20.52 5.38 13.88
N LEU A 278 -21.02 4.19 13.53
CA LEU A 278 -21.81 3.99 12.33
C LEU A 278 -23.19 4.65 12.41
N ASP A 279 -23.73 4.87 13.61
CA ASP A 279 -25.01 5.55 13.80
C ASP A 279 -24.94 7.05 13.45
N LYS A 280 -23.72 7.59 13.37
CA LYS A 280 -23.43 8.98 13.02
C LYS A 280 -23.11 9.18 11.53
N VAL A 281 -23.04 8.11 10.75
CA VAL A 281 -22.84 8.14 9.29
C VAL A 281 -24.21 8.29 8.62
N ASP A 282 -24.25 8.99 7.48
CA ASP A 282 -25.42 9.05 6.60
C ASP A 282 -26.03 7.65 6.39
N GLU A 283 -27.36 7.59 6.45
CA GLU A 283 -28.09 6.32 6.44
C GLU A 283 -27.78 5.49 5.18
N THR A 284 -27.63 6.14 4.02
CA THR A 284 -27.35 5.46 2.76
C THR A 284 -25.97 4.80 2.80
N LEU A 285 -24.95 5.53 3.24
CA LEU A 285 -23.57 5.01 3.36
C LEU A 285 -23.51 3.90 4.43
N ARG A 286 -24.16 4.09 5.58
CA ARG A 286 -24.26 3.07 6.65
C ARG A 286 -24.83 1.76 6.12
N MET A 287 -25.94 1.80 5.39
CA MET A 287 -26.58 0.60 4.85
C MET A 287 -25.66 -0.13 3.86
N GLN A 288 -24.93 0.60 3.02
CA GLN A 288 -23.94 0.01 2.12
C GLN A 288 -22.78 -0.65 2.87
N ILE A 289 -22.27 -0.03 3.94
CA ILE A 289 -21.17 -0.57 4.76
C ILE A 289 -21.59 -1.89 5.38
N ILE A 290 -22.80 -1.95 5.96
CA ILE A 290 -23.34 -3.17 6.58
C ILE A 290 -23.49 -4.27 5.53
N ALA A 291 -24.07 -3.95 4.37
CA ALA A 291 -24.29 -4.91 3.30
C ALA A 291 -22.98 -5.53 2.77
N LEU A 292 -21.93 -4.71 2.57
CA LEU A 292 -20.63 -5.19 2.11
C LEU A 292 -19.88 -5.96 3.20
N SER A 293 -19.90 -5.48 4.44
CA SER A 293 -19.19 -6.13 5.55
C SER A 293 -19.81 -7.48 5.93
N GLY A 294 -21.13 -7.64 5.73
CA GLY A 294 -21.82 -8.92 5.87
C GLY A 294 -21.34 -9.99 4.87
N LYS A 295 -21.04 -9.59 3.63
CA LYS A 295 -20.47 -10.49 2.62
C LYS A 295 -19.05 -10.91 2.96
N SER A 296 -18.23 -9.98 3.46
CA SER A 296 -16.83 -10.25 3.83
C SER A 296 -16.69 -11.27 4.97
N LYS A 297 -17.65 -11.35 5.91
CA LYS A 297 -17.59 -12.36 7.00
C LYS A 297 -17.57 -13.81 6.49
N ASN A 298 -18.15 -14.09 5.34
CA ASN A 298 -18.15 -15.44 4.74
C ASN A 298 -16.87 -15.76 3.96
N ILE A 299 -16.03 -14.77 3.64
CA ILE A 299 -14.75 -14.97 2.93
C ILE A 299 -13.63 -15.33 3.92
N TYR A 300 -13.84 -15.06 5.22
CA TYR A 300 -12.81 -15.14 6.25
C TYR A 300 -13.14 -16.08 7.43
N ALA A 301 -14.25 -16.83 7.34
CA ALA A 301 -14.55 -17.97 8.20
C ALA A 301 -13.94 -19.24 7.59
#